data_AF-A0A510KR59-F1
#
_entry.id   AF-A0A510KR59-F1
#
_cell.length_a   1.000
_cell.length_b   1.000
_cell.length_c   1.000
_cell.angle_alpha   90.00
_cell.angle_beta   90.00
_cell.angle_gamma   90.00
#
_symmetry.space_group_name_H-M   'P 1'
#
loop_
_entity.id
_entity.type
_entity.pdbx_description
1 polymer ?
#
loop_
_entity_poly.entity_id
_entity_poly.type
_entity_poly.pdbx_seq_one_letter_code
_entity_poly.pdbx_strand_id
1 'polypeptide(L)'
;MKKIILLGIIVLSISAFAGHLEDGSFYFENGELEKAEKEYLKAAENGNAKALYQLGCLYFEQGRLDKAEKMFLDAISRGDSSSLYQLAQLYYFQDKLDKAETFFLKAVDRNIPEAMNELGLLYYDKKEFDKAKKYFKMGADAGDEYAIQNYRKMLEQELKHQD
;
A
#
# COMPACT_ATOMS: atom_id res chain seq x y z
N MET A 1 -45.97 -4.36 -13.47
CA MET A 1 -45.28 -5.30 -12.54
C MET A 1 -43.89 -5.74 -13.05
N LYS A 2 -43.03 -4.82 -13.55
CA LYS A 2 -41.67 -5.17 -14.02
C LYS A 2 -40.51 -4.44 -13.30
N LYS A 3 -40.81 -3.54 -12.35
CA LYS A 3 -39.78 -2.73 -11.65
C LYS A 3 -39.25 -3.36 -10.34
N ILE A 4 -39.90 -4.41 -9.81
CA ILE A 4 -39.55 -4.99 -8.51
C ILE A 4 -38.48 -6.10 -8.62
N ILE A 5 -38.40 -6.82 -9.74
CA ILE A 5 -37.45 -7.93 -9.93
C ILE A 5 -36.01 -7.42 -10.09
N LEU A 6 -35.81 -6.22 -10.65
CA LEU A 6 -34.47 -5.69 -10.93
C LEU A 6 -33.72 -5.28 -9.65
N LEU A 7 -34.41 -4.76 -8.63
CA LEU A 7 -33.77 -4.36 -7.37
C LEU A 7 -33.26 -5.58 -6.58
N GLY A 8 -34.01 -6.70 -6.58
CA GLY A 8 -33.62 -7.92 -5.88
C GLY A 8 -32.39 -8.60 -6.49
N ILE A 9 -32.25 -8.60 -7.81
CA ILE A 9 -31.08 -9.18 -8.51
C ILE A 9 -29.82 -8.33 -8.26
N ILE A 10 -29.94 -7.00 -8.28
CA ILE A 10 -28.82 -6.09 -8.03
C ILE A 10 -28.34 -6.24 -6.58
N VAL A 11 -29.24 -6.26 -5.59
CA VAL A 11 -28.87 -6.42 -4.17
C VAL A 11 -28.24 -7.80 -3.89
N LEU A 12 -28.80 -8.88 -4.45
CA LEU A 12 -28.22 -10.24 -4.32
C LEU A 12 -26.83 -10.33 -4.96
N SER A 13 -26.62 -9.67 -6.09
CA SER A 13 -25.32 -9.64 -6.74
C SER A 13 -24.28 -8.91 -5.87
N ILE A 14 -24.61 -7.72 -5.36
CA ILE A 14 -23.72 -6.92 -4.48
C ILE A 14 -23.35 -7.70 -3.21
N SER A 15 -24.31 -8.39 -2.57
CA SER A 15 -24.03 -9.19 -1.37
C SER A 15 -23.14 -10.40 -1.63
N ALA A 16 -23.30 -11.07 -2.78
CA ALA A 16 -22.44 -12.19 -3.17
C ALA A 16 -20.99 -11.73 -3.45
N PHE A 17 -20.79 -10.50 -3.94
CA PHE A 17 -19.47 -9.96 -4.27
C PHE A 17 -18.69 -9.50 -3.03
N ALA A 18 -19.35 -8.95 -2.02
CA ALA A 18 -18.73 -8.69 -0.72
C ALA A 18 -18.28 -10.02 -0.06
N GLY A 19 -19.09 -11.09 -0.21
CA GLY A 19 -18.77 -12.41 0.30
C GLY A 19 -17.44 -12.97 -0.20
N HIS A 20 -17.09 -12.76 -1.48
CA HIS A 20 -15.81 -13.25 -2.01
C HIS A 20 -14.57 -12.58 -1.40
N LEU A 21 -14.66 -11.30 -1.00
CA LEU A 21 -13.54 -10.65 -0.30
C LEU A 21 -13.37 -11.24 1.11
N GLU A 22 -14.49 -11.44 1.82
CA GLU A 22 -14.50 -12.01 3.17
C GLU A 22 -14.03 -13.48 3.16
N ASP A 23 -14.53 -14.30 2.25
CA ASP A 23 -14.09 -15.68 2.06
C ASP A 23 -12.59 -15.74 1.71
N GLY A 24 -12.12 -14.83 0.86
CA GLY A 24 -10.71 -14.72 0.53
C GLY A 24 -9.83 -14.41 1.74
N SER A 25 -10.27 -13.49 2.61
CA SER A 25 -9.58 -13.16 3.87
C SER A 25 -9.62 -14.32 4.86
N PHE A 26 -10.76 -15.00 4.98
CA PHE A 26 -10.88 -16.20 5.81
C PHE A 26 -9.92 -17.32 5.36
N TYR A 27 -9.84 -17.60 4.06
CA TYR A 27 -8.90 -18.59 3.54
C TYR A 27 -7.44 -18.16 3.71
N PHE A 28 -7.15 -16.87 3.56
CA PHE A 28 -5.80 -16.33 3.78
C PHE A 28 -5.35 -16.52 5.23
N GLU A 29 -6.20 -16.17 6.21
CA GLU A 29 -5.92 -16.35 7.63
C GLU A 29 -5.71 -17.81 8.02
N ASN A 30 -6.38 -18.75 7.35
CA ASN A 30 -6.19 -20.19 7.53
C ASN A 30 -5.02 -20.79 6.73
N GLY A 31 -4.25 -19.97 6.00
CA GLY A 31 -3.13 -20.41 5.18
C GLY A 31 -3.53 -21.14 3.88
N GLU A 32 -4.80 -21.13 3.51
CA GLU A 32 -5.33 -21.76 2.30
C GLU A 32 -5.15 -20.82 1.09
N LEU A 33 -3.89 -20.49 0.77
CA LEU A 33 -3.54 -19.40 -0.15
C LEU A 33 -4.12 -19.53 -1.56
N GLU A 34 -4.26 -20.74 -2.09
CA GLU A 34 -4.86 -20.98 -3.42
C GLU A 34 -6.37 -20.66 -3.43
N LYS A 35 -7.07 -20.98 -2.34
CA LYS A 35 -8.49 -20.63 -2.18
C LYS A 35 -8.64 -19.14 -1.97
N ALA A 36 -7.76 -18.53 -1.19
CA ALA A 36 -7.72 -17.08 -1.02
C ALA A 36 -7.52 -16.36 -2.35
N GLU A 37 -6.53 -16.78 -3.16
CA GLU A 37 -6.29 -16.23 -4.51
C GLU A 37 -7.55 -16.31 -5.37
N LYS A 38 -8.23 -17.46 -5.37
CA LYS A 38 -9.45 -17.68 -6.16
C LYS A 38 -10.59 -16.75 -5.75
N GLU A 39 -10.86 -16.61 -4.46
CA GLU A 39 -11.95 -15.76 -3.98
C GLU A 39 -11.63 -14.27 -4.17
N TYR A 40 -10.38 -13.86 -3.93
CA TYR A 40 -9.97 -12.49 -4.25
C TYR A 40 -10.06 -12.17 -5.74
N LEU A 41 -9.72 -13.11 -6.64
CA LEU A 41 -9.88 -12.91 -8.09
C LEU A 41 -11.34 -12.65 -8.48
N LYS A 42 -12.29 -13.42 -7.94
CA LYS A 42 -13.73 -13.19 -8.18
C LYS A 42 -14.21 -11.82 -7.67
N ALA A 43 -13.72 -11.40 -6.50
CA ALA A 43 -14.03 -10.07 -5.98
C ALA A 43 -13.41 -8.97 -6.87
N ALA A 44 -12.19 -9.16 -7.35
CA ALA A 44 -11.47 -8.23 -8.22
C ALA A 44 -12.11 -8.08 -9.62
N GLU A 45 -12.68 -9.16 -10.20
CA GLU A 45 -13.41 -9.11 -11.49
C GLU A 45 -14.54 -8.08 -11.50
N ASN A 46 -15.11 -7.79 -10.33
CA ASN A 46 -16.18 -6.80 -10.15
C ASN A 46 -15.66 -5.41 -9.77
N GLY A 47 -14.35 -5.18 -9.85
CA GLY A 47 -13.71 -3.90 -9.54
C GLY A 47 -13.50 -3.64 -8.06
N ASN A 48 -13.52 -4.66 -7.20
CA ASN A 48 -13.21 -4.48 -5.78
C ASN A 48 -11.73 -4.13 -5.59
N ALA A 49 -11.46 -2.85 -5.29
CA ALA A 49 -10.10 -2.34 -5.12
C ALA A 49 -9.35 -2.99 -3.95
N LYS A 50 -10.08 -3.34 -2.87
CA LYS A 50 -9.48 -4.01 -1.71
C LYS A 50 -9.07 -5.44 -2.03
N ALA A 51 -9.84 -6.17 -2.84
CA ALA A 51 -9.47 -7.52 -3.29
C ALA A 51 -8.19 -7.51 -4.13
N LEU A 52 -8.01 -6.50 -5.00
CA LEU A 52 -6.78 -6.30 -5.76
C LEU A 52 -5.59 -5.98 -4.84
N TYR A 53 -5.79 -5.13 -3.83
CA TYR A 53 -4.77 -4.89 -2.81
C TYR A 53 -4.34 -6.22 -2.15
N GLN A 54 -5.31 -7.06 -1.74
CA GLN A 54 -5.00 -8.34 -1.11
C GLN A 54 -4.30 -9.33 -2.05
N LEU A 55 -4.70 -9.39 -3.33
CA LEU A 55 -3.97 -10.16 -4.35
C LEU A 55 -2.55 -9.66 -4.54
N GLY A 56 -2.35 -8.34 -4.52
CA GLY A 56 -1.04 -7.72 -4.61
C GLY A 56 -0.14 -8.17 -3.47
N CYS A 57 -0.62 -8.10 -2.23
CA CYS A 57 0.12 -8.58 -1.07
C CYS A 57 0.40 -10.09 -1.16
N LEU A 58 -0.61 -10.89 -1.49
CA LEU A 58 -0.45 -12.34 -1.65
C LEU A 58 0.63 -12.70 -2.69
N TYR A 59 0.64 -12.01 -3.83
CA TYR A 59 1.64 -12.23 -4.87
C TYR A 59 3.02 -11.72 -4.48
N PHE A 60 3.11 -10.64 -3.71
CA PHE A 60 4.38 -10.14 -3.19
C PHE A 60 5.02 -11.16 -2.25
N GLU A 61 4.27 -11.70 -1.30
CA GLU A 61 4.73 -12.75 -0.36
C GLU A 61 5.17 -14.03 -1.08
N GLN A 62 4.53 -14.37 -2.20
CA GLN A 62 4.91 -15.51 -3.04
C GLN A 62 6.10 -15.24 -3.99
N GLY A 63 6.67 -14.03 -3.96
CA GLY A 63 7.73 -13.62 -4.89
C GLY A 63 7.27 -13.42 -6.34
N ARG A 64 5.95 -13.40 -6.59
CA ARG A 64 5.33 -13.18 -7.92
C ARG A 64 5.24 -11.68 -8.21
N LEU A 65 6.39 -10.99 -8.21
CA LEU A 65 6.47 -9.53 -8.18
C LEU A 65 5.74 -8.84 -9.35
N ASP A 66 5.83 -9.38 -10.57
CA ASP A 66 5.12 -8.78 -11.72
C ASP A 66 3.60 -8.82 -11.56
N LYS A 67 3.07 -9.88 -10.95
CA LYS A 67 1.64 -9.97 -10.65
C LYS A 67 1.28 -9.03 -9.51
N ALA A 68 2.12 -8.90 -8.49
CA ALA A 68 1.91 -7.95 -7.41
C ALA A 68 1.85 -6.50 -7.93
N GLU A 69 2.82 -6.11 -8.76
CA GLU A 69 2.86 -4.79 -9.42
C GLU A 69 1.56 -4.51 -10.17
N LYS A 70 1.10 -5.47 -10.99
CA LYS A 70 -0.16 -5.35 -11.74
C LYS A 70 -1.37 -5.14 -10.82
N MET A 71 -1.47 -5.91 -9.74
CA MET A 71 -2.60 -5.84 -8.82
C MET A 71 -2.63 -4.51 -8.06
N PHE A 72 -1.48 -4.03 -7.56
CA PHE A 72 -1.41 -2.73 -6.89
C PHE A 72 -1.73 -1.58 -7.84
N LEU A 73 -1.22 -1.59 -9.08
CA LEU A 73 -1.56 -0.58 -10.07
C LEU A 73 -3.06 -0.54 -10.38
N ASP A 74 -3.69 -1.71 -10.51
CA ASP A 74 -5.12 -1.81 -10.77
C ASP A 74 -5.95 -1.35 -9.56
N ALA A 75 -5.54 -1.69 -8.34
CA ALA A 75 -6.14 -1.20 -7.09
C ALA A 75 -6.08 0.33 -6.98
N ILE A 76 -4.92 0.94 -7.28
CA ILE A 76 -4.74 2.41 -7.31
C ILE A 76 -5.69 3.04 -8.33
N SER A 77 -5.82 2.45 -9.53
CA SER A 77 -6.71 2.94 -10.58
C SER A 77 -8.20 2.93 -10.15
N ARG A 78 -8.55 2.05 -9.21
CA ARG A 78 -9.88 1.91 -8.60
C ARG A 78 -10.03 2.64 -7.27
N GLY A 79 -9.07 3.48 -6.91
CA GLY A 79 -9.15 4.38 -5.77
C GLY A 79 -8.55 3.88 -4.46
N ASP A 80 -7.98 2.66 -4.42
CA ASP A 80 -7.28 2.17 -3.23
C ASP A 80 -5.93 2.90 -3.07
N SER A 81 -5.90 3.91 -2.19
CA SER A 81 -4.69 4.69 -1.95
C SER A 81 -3.65 3.91 -1.15
N SER A 82 -4.06 2.93 -0.33
CA SER A 82 -3.15 2.08 0.44
C SER A 82 -2.17 1.30 -0.44
N SER A 83 -2.58 0.93 -1.66
CA SER A 83 -1.72 0.29 -2.66
C SER A 83 -0.56 1.16 -3.14
N LEU A 84 -0.60 2.49 -2.96
CA LEU A 84 0.54 3.37 -3.31
C LEU A 84 1.78 3.03 -2.50
N TYR A 85 1.62 2.84 -1.19
CA TYR A 85 2.71 2.49 -0.28
C TYR A 85 3.27 1.09 -0.59
N GLN A 86 2.39 0.10 -0.80
CA GLN A 86 2.84 -1.26 -1.12
C GLN A 86 3.56 -1.34 -2.47
N LEU A 87 3.09 -0.59 -3.47
CA LEU A 87 3.77 -0.52 -4.77
C LEU A 87 5.13 0.18 -4.65
N ALA A 88 5.24 1.21 -3.81
CA ALA A 88 6.53 1.85 -3.54
C ALA A 88 7.51 0.87 -2.88
N GLN A 89 7.07 0.10 -1.86
CA GLN A 89 7.88 -0.95 -1.24
C GLN A 89 8.29 -2.04 -2.23
N LEU A 90 7.39 -2.46 -3.13
CA LEU A 90 7.72 -3.42 -4.17
C LEU A 90 8.85 -2.91 -5.07
N TYR A 91 8.78 -1.65 -5.50
CA TYR A 91 9.85 -1.06 -6.31
C TYR A 91 11.15 -0.87 -5.53
N TYR A 92 11.07 -0.53 -4.25
CA TYR A 92 12.23 -0.46 -3.37
C TYR A 92 12.91 -1.82 -3.25
N PHE A 93 12.15 -2.89 -3.01
CA PHE A 93 12.65 -4.26 -2.97
C PHE A 93 13.31 -4.72 -4.27
N GLN A 94 12.84 -4.20 -5.42
CA GLN A 94 13.42 -4.44 -6.74
C GLN A 94 14.59 -3.49 -7.09
N ASP A 95 15.07 -2.67 -6.16
CA ASP A 95 16.10 -1.64 -6.37
C ASP A 95 15.73 -0.60 -7.46
N LYS A 96 14.43 -0.43 -7.73
CA LYS A 96 13.90 0.58 -8.67
C LYS A 96 13.62 1.89 -7.93
N LEU A 97 14.66 2.48 -7.35
CA LEU A 97 14.56 3.56 -6.38
C LEU A 97 13.81 4.81 -6.87
N ASP A 98 13.94 5.18 -8.15
CA ASP A 98 13.22 6.34 -8.71
C ASP A 98 11.71 6.11 -8.79
N LYS A 99 11.30 4.86 -9.08
CA LYS A 99 9.89 4.48 -9.02
C LYS A 99 9.40 4.43 -7.57
N ALA A 100 10.19 3.86 -6.67
CA ALA A 100 9.86 3.83 -5.25
C ALA A 100 9.62 5.26 -4.72
N GLU A 101 10.55 6.18 -4.99
CA GLU A 101 10.41 7.61 -4.64
C GLU A 101 9.11 8.21 -5.18
N THR A 102 8.82 7.98 -6.47
CA THR A 102 7.61 8.50 -7.11
C THR A 102 6.34 8.03 -6.41
N PHE A 103 6.27 6.77 -6.00
CA PHE A 103 5.07 6.22 -5.35
C PHE A 103 5.01 6.53 -3.86
N PHE A 104 6.14 6.62 -3.16
CA PHE A 104 6.19 7.14 -1.80
C PHE A 104 5.70 8.59 -1.74
N LEU A 105 6.16 9.47 -2.64
CA LEU A 105 5.66 10.85 -2.73
C LEU A 105 4.14 10.90 -2.91
N LYS A 106 3.59 10.07 -3.80
CA LYS A 106 2.13 9.97 -3.97
C LYS A 106 1.41 9.47 -2.72
N ALA A 107 2.02 8.54 -1.98
CA ALA A 107 1.46 8.04 -0.73
C ALA A 107 1.49 9.12 0.38
N VAL A 108 2.55 9.90 0.46
CA VAL A 108 2.66 11.08 1.33
C VAL A 108 1.58 12.12 0.99
N ASP A 109 1.35 12.39 -0.30
CA ASP A 109 0.26 13.30 -0.75
C ASP A 109 -1.15 12.80 -0.37
N ARG A 110 -1.28 11.49 -0.10
CA ARG A 110 -2.51 10.87 0.42
C ARG A 110 -2.52 10.72 1.93
N ASN A 111 -1.57 11.33 2.64
CA ASN A 111 -1.40 11.28 4.09
C ASN A 111 -1.26 9.84 4.62
N ILE A 112 -0.55 8.98 3.90
CA ILE A 112 -0.18 7.64 4.37
C ILE A 112 1.10 7.79 5.23
N PRO A 113 1.03 7.69 6.57
CA PRO A 113 2.15 8.04 7.44
C PRO A 113 3.38 7.17 7.22
N GLU A 114 3.19 5.88 6.95
CA GLU A 114 4.26 4.90 6.74
C GLU A 114 5.20 5.33 5.60
N ALA A 115 4.66 5.99 4.57
CA ALA A 115 5.45 6.46 3.43
C ALA A 115 6.41 7.62 3.80
N MET A 116 6.13 8.39 4.86
CA MET A 116 6.96 9.53 5.24
C MET A 116 8.29 9.09 5.84
N ASN A 117 8.29 8.05 6.68
CA ASN A 117 9.52 7.47 7.22
C ASN A 117 10.36 6.84 6.09
N GLU A 118 9.74 6.02 5.25
CA GLU A 118 10.44 5.33 4.14
C GLU A 118 11.05 6.32 3.13
N LEU A 119 10.33 7.41 2.82
CA LEU A 119 10.86 8.45 1.96
C LEU A 119 12.03 9.20 2.61
N GLY A 120 11.97 9.41 3.93
CA GLY A 120 13.08 9.94 4.71
C GLY A 120 14.32 9.05 4.63
N LEU A 121 14.16 7.74 4.82
CA LEU A 121 15.24 6.74 4.70
C LEU A 121 15.82 6.72 3.28
N LEU A 122 14.97 6.72 2.25
CA LEU A 122 15.40 6.73 0.86
C LEU A 122 16.27 7.96 0.54
N TYR A 123 15.88 9.15 0.98
CA TYR A 123 16.71 10.34 0.78
C TYR A 123 17.97 10.35 1.63
N TYR A 124 17.93 9.76 2.83
CA TYR A 124 19.11 9.61 3.67
C TYR A 124 20.16 8.74 2.96
N ASP A 125 19.74 7.62 2.37
CA ASP A 125 20.61 6.73 1.59
C ASP A 125 21.16 7.41 0.32
N LYS A 126 20.34 8.26 -0.32
CA LYS A 126 20.77 9.16 -1.41
C LYS A 126 21.68 10.31 -0.94
N LYS A 127 21.94 10.45 0.37
CA LYS A 127 22.70 11.55 1.00
C LYS A 127 22.06 12.93 0.79
N GLU A 128 20.77 12.97 0.51
CA GLU A 128 19.97 14.19 0.39
C GLU A 128 19.38 14.57 1.76
N PHE A 129 20.26 14.91 2.71
CA PHE A 129 19.91 15.04 4.14
C PHE A 129 18.81 16.07 4.42
N ASP A 130 18.75 17.18 3.68
CA ASP A 130 17.68 18.17 3.85
C ASP A 130 16.29 17.58 3.56
N LYS A 131 16.19 16.77 2.50
CA LYS A 131 14.95 16.07 2.17
C LYS A 131 14.65 14.97 3.18
N ALA A 132 15.66 14.19 3.58
CA ALA A 132 15.51 13.16 4.60
C ALA A 132 14.92 13.75 5.90
N LYS A 133 15.53 14.83 6.40
CA LYS A 133 15.08 15.57 7.58
C LYS A 133 13.65 16.09 7.42
N LYS A 134 13.31 16.67 6.26
CA LYS A 134 11.95 17.13 5.96
C LYS A 134 10.93 15.98 6.14
N TYR A 135 11.16 14.83 5.52
CA TYR A 135 10.18 13.73 5.56
C TYR A 135 10.16 13.00 6.90
N PHE A 136 11.30 12.85 7.58
CA PHE A 136 11.29 12.37 8.97
C PHE A 136 10.52 13.31 9.90
N LYS A 137 10.67 14.63 9.73
CA LYS A 137 9.87 15.59 10.50
C LYS A 137 8.37 15.40 10.23
N MET A 138 7.97 15.28 8.96
CA MET A 138 6.57 15.05 8.60
C MET A 138 6.01 13.77 9.24
N GLY A 139 6.74 12.66 9.17
CA GLY A 139 6.35 11.40 9.82
C GLY A 139 6.28 11.54 11.34
N ALA A 140 7.24 12.27 11.95
CA ALA A 140 7.26 12.52 13.38
C ALA A 140 6.05 13.37 13.84
N ASP A 141 5.70 14.41 13.08
CA ASP A 141 4.52 15.23 13.33
C ASP A 141 3.21 14.40 13.18
N ALA A 142 3.23 13.35 12.35
CA ALA A 142 2.13 12.39 12.18
C ALA A 142 2.12 11.26 13.23
N GLY A 143 3.10 11.22 14.15
CA GLY A 143 3.17 10.22 15.22
C GLY A 143 3.87 8.91 14.87
N ASP A 144 4.57 8.82 13.74
CA ASP A 144 5.36 7.65 13.39
C ASP A 144 6.61 7.55 14.29
N GLU A 145 6.71 6.50 15.10
CA GLU A 145 7.78 6.34 16.08
C GLU A 145 9.17 6.21 15.46
N TYR A 146 9.29 5.59 14.28
CA TYR A 146 10.55 5.45 13.57
C TYR A 146 11.00 6.81 13.02
N ALA A 147 10.07 7.58 12.45
CA ALA A 147 10.32 8.93 11.96
C ALA A 147 10.73 9.87 13.10
N ILE A 148 10.10 9.78 14.29
CA ILE A 148 10.51 10.55 15.49
C ILE A 148 11.97 10.26 15.84
N GLN A 149 12.34 8.98 15.88
CA GLN A 149 13.71 8.58 16.22
C GLN A 149 14.72 9.05 15.16
N ASN A 150 14.40 8.88 13.89
CA ASN A 150 15.26 9.29 12.78
C ASN A 150 15.42 10.81 12.73
N TYR A 151 14.34 11.58 12.91
CA TYR A 151 14.38 13.04 12.99
C TYR A 151 15.26 13.52 14.15
N ARG A 152 15.10 12.91 15.34
CA ARG A 152 15.95 13.23 16.51
C ARG A 152 17.43 13.00 16.23
N LYS A 153 17.78 11.83 15.65
CA LYS A 153 19.18 11.52 15.29
C LYS A 153 19.77 12.56 14.33
N MET A 154 18.99 13.04 13.37
CA MET A 154 19.47 14.08 12.45
C MET A 154 19.73 15.41 13.16
N LEU A 155 18.86 15.85 14.07
CA LEU A 155 19.08 17.08 14.84
C LEU A 155 20.32 16.99 15.74
N GLU A 156 20.57 15.83 16.35
CA GLU A 156 21.77 15.60 17.17
C GLU A 156 23.07 15.66 16.36
N GLN A 157 23.04 15.19 15.11
CA GLN A 157 24.20 15.26 14.21
C GLN A 157 24.51 16.70 13.78
N GLU A 158 23.48 17.50 13.48
CA GLU A 158 23.65 18.92 13.12
C GLU A 158 24.28 19.72 14.26
N LEU A 159 23.84 19.51 15.51
CA LEU A 159 24.40 20.21 16.67
C LEU A 159 25.88 19.90 16.87
N LYS A 160 26.31 18.65 16.65
CA LYS A 160 27.71 18.23 16.77
C LYS A 160 28.61 18.82 15.68
N HIS A 161 28.07 19.41 14.63
CA HIS A 161 28.84 19.98 13.52
C HIS A 161 28.81 21.53 13.55
N GLN A 162 28.17 22.11 14.57
CA GLN A 162 28.12 23.55 14.79
C GLN A 162 29.13 24.05 15.85
N ASP A 163 29.84 23.12 16.53
CA ASP A 163 30.95 23.37 17.45
C ASP A 163 32.32 23.22 16.75
#